data_AF-A0A670YZE2-F1
#
_entry.id   AF-A0A670YZE2-F1
#
_cell.length_a   1.000
_cell.length_b   1.000
_cell.length_c   1.000
_cell.angle_alpha   90.00
_cell.angle_beta   90.00
_cell.angle_gamma   90.00
#
_symmetry.space_group_name_H-M   'P 1'
#
loop_
_entity.id
_entity.type
_entity.pdbx_description
1 polymer ?
#
loop_
_entity_poly.entity_id
_entity_poly.type
_entity_poly.pdbx_seq_one_letter_code
_entity_poly.pdbx_strand_id
1 'polypeptide(L)'
;REEGEREEGGRGERGIANEEPKRLSREQMFIMISAASLNFGSMVCYSILGPFFPKEAEKKGVSSTIVGFIFGCFALFNFLTSLIMGKYLVQIGAKFMFIAGMFVSGCVTILFGFLHRAPDGPIFIGLCFLVRAMDAIGFAAAATASFSILINAFPQNVATVVGTLEVFTGLGLVLGPPIGGFLYQSFGYEVPFIALGSVMLCMVPLNMIILPNYNSVPKKDSFLKLIVLPKVAILCLNIFGLSSCIAFLDPTMSLFVLEKFKLPVGYVGLVFLALALPYALSSPLLGFLSDKKPSLRKWLLIVGAFLTTLCYFFLGPAPILHIER
;
A
#
# COMPACT_ATOMS: atom_id res chain seq x y z
N ARG A 1 0.70 -69.78 -8.41
CA ARG A 1 1.62 -69.45 -9.52
C ARG A 1 1.23 -68.04 -9.96
N GLU A 2 1.63 -67.02 -9.20
CA GLU A 2 2.98 -66.40 -9.23
C GLU A 2 3.19 -65.77 -10.61
N GLU A 3 3.07 -64.44 -10.71
CA GLU A 3 4.18 -63.47 -10.56
C GLU A 3 5.17 -63.52 -11.74
N GLY A 4 5.50 -62.35 -12.30
CA GLY A 4 6.62 -62.23 -13.23
C GLY A 4 6.54 -61.03 -14.18
N GLU A 5 7.02 -59.89 -13.68
CA GLU A 5 7.27 -58.63 -14.38
C GLU A 5 8.17 -58.77 -15.62
N ARG A 6 8.04 -57.81 -16.56
CA ARG A 6 9.18 -57.12 -17.18
C ARG A 6 8.73 -55.80 -17.80
N GLU A 7 9.11 -54.72 -17.12
CA GLU A 7 9.26 -53.38 -17.70
C GLU A 7 10.34 -53.40 -18.78
N GLU A 8 10.20 -52.55 -19.82
CA GLU A 8 11.28 -51.65 -20.25
C GLU A 8 10.82 -50.71 -21.39
N GLY A 9 11.21 -49.43 -21.26
CA GLY A 9 11.69 -48.67 -22.43
C GLY A 9 10.68 -47.85 -23.22
N GLY A 10 10.32 -46.66 -22.71
CA GLY A 10 9.52 -45.70 -23.48
C GLY A 10 9.52 -44.28 -22.93
N ARG A 11 10.67 -43.76 -22.48
CA ARG A 11 10.88 -42.31 -22.28
C ARG A 11 10.84 -41.61 -23.65
N GLY A 12 9.62 -41.35 -24.12
CA GLY A 12 9.36 -40.36 -25.17
C GLY A 12 9.30 -38.99 -24.53
N GLU A 13 10.33 -38.20 -24.80
CA GLU A 13 10.46 -36.78 -24.46
C GLU A 13 9.15 -36.04 -24.76
N ARG A 14 8.34 -35.76 -23.73
CA ARG A 14 7.31 -34.73 -23.83
C ARG A 14 8.06 -33.41 -23.91
N GLY A 15 8.16 -32.91 -25.12
CA GLY A 15 8.76 -31.63 -25.45
C GLY A 15 8.36 -30.60 -24.41
N ILE A 16 9.37 -29.91 -23.91
CA ILE A 16 9.22 -28.61 -23.26
C ILE A 16 8.61 -27.73 -24.36
N ALA A 17 7.27 -27.74 -24.44
CA ALA A 17 6.55 -26.76 -25.20
C ALA A 17 7.05 -25.42 -24.67
N ASN A 18 7.69 -24.64 -25.54
CA ASN A 18 7.87 -23.22 -25.33
C ASN A 18 6.48 -22.66 -25.00
N GLU A 19 6.18 -22.53 -23.70
CA GLU A 19 5.06 -21.73 -23.26
C GLU A 19 5.41 -20.31 -23.67
N GLU A 20 4.91 -19.90 -24.84
CA GLU A 20 4.86 -18.50 -25.20
C GLU A 20 4.37 -17.71 -23.98
N PRO A 21 4.97 -16.55 -23.66
CA PRO A 21 4.51 -15.75 -22.53
C PRO A 21 3.01 -15.48 -22.74
N LYS A 22 2.16 -16.15 -21.95
CA LYS A 22 0.71 -16.02 -22.01
C LYS A 22 0.39 -14.53 -21.88
N ARG A 23 0.06 -13.89 -23.02
CA ARG A 23 -0.36 -12.49 -23.04
C ARG A 23 -1.56 -12.35 -22.12
N LEU A 24 -1.55 -11.32 -21.29
CA LEU A 24 -2.66 -11.03 -20.38
C LEU A 24 -3.95 -10.88 -21.17
N SER A 25 -5.04 -11.46 -20.64
CA SER A 25 -6.39 -11.18 -21.15
C SER A 25 -6.69 -9.68 -21.04
N ARG A 26 -7.57 -9.16 -21.92
CA ARG A 26 -8.05 -7.78 -21.80
C ARG A 26 -8.67 -7.51 -20.43
N GLU A 27 -9.41 -8.47 -19.88
CA GLU A 27 -10.00 -8.35 -18.54
C GLU A 27 -8.94 -8.29 -17.44
N GLN A 28 -7.90 -9.11 -17.55
CA GLN A 28 -6.77 -9.10 -16.62
C GLN A 28 -6.01 -7.76 -16.66
N MET A 29 -5.81 -7.21 -17.86
CA MET A 29 -5.21 -5.89 -18.04
C MET A 29 -6.07 -4.79 -17.41
N PHE A 30 -7.38 -4.86 -17.59
CA PHE A 30 -8.34 -3.94 -16.97
C PHE A 30 -8.30 -3.99 -15.44
N ILE A 31 -8.27 -5.18 -14.84
CA ILE A 31 -8.11 -5.36 -13.39
C ILE A 31 -6.78 -4.76 -12.90
N MET A 32 -5.70 -4.98 -13.64
CA MET A 32 -4.39 -4.41 -13.31
C MET A 32 -4.42 -2.88 -13.34
N ILE A 33 -5.01 -2.27 -14.38
CA ILE A 33 -5.14 -0.82 -14.50
C ILE A 33 -5.98 -0.26 -13.35
N SER A 34 -7.10 -0.90 -13.05
CA SER A 34 -7.97 -0.52 -11.93
C SER A 34 -7.24 -0.56 -10.59
N ALA A 35 -6.61 -1.68 -10.27
CA ALA A 35 -5.86 -1.84 -9.03
C ALA A 35 -4.65 -0.89 -8.94
N ALA A 36 -3.94 -0.66 -10.05
CA ALA A 36 -2.83 0.29 -10.11
C ALA A 36 -3.31 1.72 -9.87
N SER A 37 -4.44 2.12 -10.49
CA SER A 37 -5.03 3.45 -10.30
C SER A 37 -5.44 3.70 -8.85
N LEU A 38 -6.03 2.70 -8.19
CA LEU A 38 -6.37 2.77 -6.77
C LEU A 38 -5.12 2.93 -5.90
N ASN A 39 -4.13 2.04 -6.07
CA ASN A 39 -2.92 2.06 -5.24
C ASN A 39 -2.15 3.37 -5.41
N PHE A 40 -1.94 3.80 -6.66
CA PHE A 40 -1.30 5.08 -6.94
C PHE A 40 -2.09 6.25 -6.33
N GLY A 41 -3.36 6.42 -6.70
CA GLY A 41 -4.16 7.56 -6.28
C GLY A 41 -4.30 7.66 -4.76
N SER A 42 -4.56 6.54 -4.09
CA SER A 42 -4.70 6.51 -2.63
C SER A 42 -3.38 6.80 -1.91
N MET A 43 -2.25 6.27 -2.42
CA MET A 43 -0.94 6.51 -1.79
C MET A 43 -0.44 7.94 -1.98
N VAL A 44 -0.77 8.57 -3.12
CA VAL A 44 -0.54 10.01 -3.29
C VAL A 44 -1.38 10.79 -2.28
N CYS A 45 -2.67 10.47 -2.11
CA CYS A 45 -3.54 11.15 -1.13
C CYS A 45 -3.06 10.96 0.31
N TYR A 46 -2.58 9.77 0.66
CA TYR A 46 -2.04 9.47 1.99
C TYR A 46 -0.75 10.28 2.28
N SER A 47 0.18 10.33 1.33
CA SER A 47 1.50 10.95 1.52
C SER A 47 1.51 12.48 1.38
N ILE A 48 0.53 13.06 0.69
CA ILE A 48 0.45 14.51 0.42
C ILE A 48 0.43 15.37 1.69
N LEU A 49 -0.01 14.80 2.81
CA LEU A 49 -0.17 15.49 4.08
C LEU A 49 1.16 15.87 4.72
N GLY A 50 2.21 15.06 4.52
CA GLY A 50 3.49 15.19 5.22
C GLY A 50 4.12 16.58 5.13
N PRO A 51 4.30 17.18 3.93
CA PRO A 51 5.06 18.40 3.76
C PRO A 51 4.49 19.68 4.40
N PHE A 52 3.17 19.77 4.57
CA PHE A 52 2.53 21.03 4.94
C PHE A 52 1.47 20.91 6.05
N PHE A 53 0.85 19.75 6.26
CA PHE A 53 -0.20 19.60 7.27
C PHE A 53 0.30 19.85 8.70
N PRO A 54 1.48 19.35 9.15
CA PRO A 54 1.95 19.60 10.51
C PRO A 54 2.06 21.09 10.85
N LYS A 55 2.65 21.87 9.93
CA LYS A 55 2.79 23.33 10.09
C LYS A 55 1.44 24.03 10.13
N GLU A 56 0.47 23.59 9.35
CA GLU A 56 -0.87 24.18 9.33
C GLU A 56 -1.68 23.84 10.59
N ALA A 57 -1.49 22.64 11.13
CA ALA A 57 -2.08 22.24 12.40
C ALA A 57 -1.46 23.01 13.58
N GLU A 58 -0.15 23.24 13.57
CA GLU A 58 0.55 24.04 14.59
C GLU A 58 0.09 25.50 14.60
N LYS A 59 -0.17 26.12 13.43
CA LYS A 59 -0.79 27.46 13.35
C LYS A 59 -2.15 27.53 14.05
N LYS A 60 -2.89 26.42 14.09
CA LYS A 60 -4.18 26.29 14.80
C LYS A 60 -4.03 25.85 16.26
N GLY A 61 -2.81 25.87 16.81
CA GLY A 61 -2.52 25.52 18.20
C GLY A 61 -2.51 24.02 18.51
N VAL A 62 -2.42 23.15 17.49
CA VAL A 62 -2.35 21.70 17.68
C VAL A 62 -0.92 21.29 18.02
N SER A 63 -0.73 20.52 19.09
CA SER A 63 0.60 20.00 19.46
C SER A 63 1.09 18.93 18.48
N SER A 64 2.41 18.83 18.29
CA SER A 64 3.01 17.85 17.37
C SER A 64 2.66 16.40 17.75
N THR A 65 2.41 16.11 19.03
CA THR A 65 1.89 14.80 19.49
C THR A 65 0.51 14.49 18.93
N ILE A 66 -0.41 15.47 18.96
CA ILE A 66 -1.77 15.30 18.42
C ILE A 66 -1.71 15.17 16.89
N VAL A 67 -0.84 15.92 16.21
CA VAL A 67 -0.58 15.74 14.78
C VAL A 67 -0.15 14.29 14.49
N GLY A 68 0.80 13.75 15.27
CA GLY A 68 1.20 12.34 15.17
C GLY A 68 0.02 11.38 15.33
N PHE A 69 -0.89 11.62 16.29
CA PHE A 69 -2.10 10.82 16.44
C PHE A 69 -3.08 10.95 15.26
N ILE A 70 -3.20 12.13 14.63
CA ILE A 70 -4.02 12.30 13.41
C ILE A 70 -3.49 11.44 12.27
N PHE A 71 -2.16 11.37 12.08
CA PHE A 71 -1.54 10.45 11.12
C PHE A 71 -1.77 8.99 11.51
N GLY A 72 -1.53 8.62 12.77
CA GLY A 72 -1.69 7.24 13.26
C GLY A 72 -3.13 6.72 13.23
N CYS A 73 -4.11 7.61 13.39
CA CYS A 73 -5.54 7.26 13.35
C CYS A 73 -5.92 6.59 12.03
N PHE A 74 -5.37 7.07 10.90
CA PHE A 74 -5.59 6.45 9.60
C PHE A 74 -5.18 4.98 9.60
N ALA A 75 -3.99 4.65 10.10
CA ALA A 75 -3.49 3.27 10.15
C ALA A 75 -4.37 2.37 11.04
N LEU A 76 -4.84 2.89 12.18
CA LEU A 76 -5.73 2.18 13.10
C LEU A 76 -7.06 1.82 12.43
N PHE A 77 -7.75 2.81 11.84
CA PHE A 77 -9.03 2.58 11.17
C PHE A 77 -8.88 1.75 9.88
N ASN A 78 -7.77 1.89 9.17
CA ASN A 78 -7.46 1.06 8.00
C ASN A 78 -7.35 -0.42 8.43
N PHE A 79 -6.58 -0.69 9.49
CA PHE A 79 -6.46 -2.03 10.06
C PHE A 79 -7.82 -2.59 10.50
N LEU A 80 -8.56 -1.89 11.35
CA LEU A 80 -9.87 -2.37 11.85
C LEU A 80 -10.88 -2.60 10.71
N THR A 81 -10.93 -1.67 9.76
CA THR A 81 -11.87 -1.76 8.64
C THR A 81 -11.50 -2.90 7.69
N SER A 82 -10.22 -3.16 7.45
CA SER A 82 -9.79 -4.29 6.61
C SER A 82 -10.29 -5.64 7.13
N LEU A 83 -10.32 -5.82 8.45
CA LEU A 83 -10.86 -7.02 9.11
C LEU A 83 -12.37 -7.16 8.90
N ILE A 84 -13.09 -6.06 9.07
CA ILE A 84 -14.55 -6.00 8.94
C ILE A 84 -14.96 -6.21 7.46
N MET A 85 -14.38 -5.44 6.56
CA MET A 85 -14.67 -5.48 5.12
C MET A 85 -14.26 -6.83 4.52
N GLY A 86 -13.16 -7.44 4.97
CA GLY A 86 -12.78 -8.79 4.56
C GLY A 86 -13.84 -9.85 4.90
N LYS A 87 -14.49 -9.74 6.08
CA LYS A 87 -15.59 -10.63 6.48
C LYS A 87 -16.85 -10.42 5.66
N TYR A 88 -17.21 -9.17 5.36
CA TYR A 88 -18.44 -8.82 4.64
C TYR A 88 -18.28 -8.71 3.12
N LEU A 89 -17.07 -8.91 2.59
CA LEU A 89 -16.74 -8.79 1.17
C LEU A 89 -17.70 -9.59 0.27
N VAL A 90 -18.02 -10.82 0.66
CA VAL A 90 -18.91 -11.70 -0.10
C VAL A 90 -20.32 -11.14 -0.20
N GLN A 91 -20.83 -10.53 0.87
CA GLN A 91 -22.21 -10.02 0.96
C GLN A 91 -22.36 -8.67 0.25
N ILE A 92 -21.35 -7.80 0.37
CA ILE A 92 -21.34 -6.46 -0.22
C ILE A 92 -21.02 -6.54 -1.72
N GLY A 93 -20.19 -7.51 -2.12
CA GLY A 93 -19.68 -7.66 -3.48
C GLY A 93 -18.39 -6.86 -3.70
N ALA A 94 -17.37 -7.50 -4.28
CA ALA A 94 -16.04 -6.91 -4.42
C ALA A 94 -16.05 -5.66 -5.31
N LYS A 95 -16.76 -5.68 -6.45
CA LYS A 95 -16.82 -4.52 -7.35
C LYS A 95 -17.46 -3.30 -6.67
N PHE A 96 -18.60 -3.48 -6.01
CA PHE A 96 -19.28 -2.39 -5.31
C PHE A 96 -18.41 -1.84 -4.18
N MET A 97 -17.82 -2.71 -3.37
CA MET A 97 -16.91 -2.31 -2.29
C MET A 97 -15.70 -1.51 -2.80
N PHE A 98 -15.11 -1.94 -3.93
CA PHE A 98 -14.01 -1.22 -4.59
C PHE A 98 -14.42 0.21 -4.97
N ILE A 99 -15.52 0.33 -5.69
CA ILE A 99 -16.01 1.60 -6.25
C ILE A 99 -16.49 2.54 -5.14
N ALA A 100 -17.27 2.04 -4.19
CA ALA A 100 -17.78 2.81 -3.06
C ALA A 100 -16.63 3.30 -2.17
N GLY A 101 -15.63 2.44 -1.90
CA GLY A 101 -14.45 2.81 -1.12
C GLY A 101 -13.66 3.94 -1.78
N MET A 102 -13.42 3.85 -3.10
CA MET A 102 -12.77 4.93 -3.85
C MET A 102 -13.57 6.23 -3.84
N PHE A 103 -14.89 6.14 -4.02
CA PHE A 103 -15.76 7.31 -4.00
C PHE A 103 -15.72 8.01 -2.65
N VAL A 104 -15.82 7.25 -1.54
CA VAL A 104 -15.71 7.80 -0.18
C VAL A 104 -14.35 8.46 0.03
N SER A 105 -13.26 7.77 -0.30
CA SER A 105 -11.91 8.32 -0.13
C SER A 105 -11.69 9.60 -0.95
N GLY A 106 -12.17 9.66 -2.20
CA GLY A 106 -12.12 10.87 -3.01
C GLY A 106 -12.90 12.05 -2.41
N CYS A 107 -14.15 11.83 -1.99
CA CYS A 107 -14.98 12.85 -1.35
C CYS A 107 -14.37 13.35 -0.02
N VAL A 108 -13.87 12.43 0.79
CA VAL A 108 -13.28 12.72 2.10
C VAL A 108 -11.94 13.44 1.94
N THR A 109 -11.16 13.11 0.92
CA THR A 109 -9.94 13.85 0.56
C THR A 109 -10.27 15.32 0.23
N ILE A 110 -11.29 15.57 -0.60
CA ILE A 110 -11.74 16.94 -0.89
C ILE A 110 -12.20 17.65 0.39
N LEU A 111 -12.97 16.96 1.24
CA LEU A 111 -13.43 17.49 2.52
C LEU A 111 -12.26 17.87 3.44
N PHE A 112 -11.16 17.10 3.42
CA PHE A 112 -9.94 17.41 4.16
C PHE A 112 -9.36 18.77 3.76
N GLY A 113 -9.38 19.10 2.47
CA GLY A 113 -8.92 20.41 1.97
C GLY A 113 -9.69 21.60 2.56
N PHE A 114 -10.97 21.43 2.86
CA PHE A 114 -11.79 22.49 3.46
C PHE A 114 -11.64 22.61 4.98
N LEU A 115 -10.95 21.68 5.65
CA LEU A 115 -10.75 21.72 7.10
C LEU A 115 -9.98 22.96 7.58
N HIS A 116 -9.20 23.60 6.71
CA HIS A 116 -8.52 24.86 7.06
C HIS A 116 -9.51 25.96 7.46
N ARG A 117 -10.73 25.94 6.91
CA ARG A 117 -11.80 26.91 7.25
C ARG A 117 -12.52 26.60 8.56
N ALA A 118 -12.28 25.44 9.18
CA ALA A 118 -12.90 25.08 10.44
C ALA A 118 -12.33 25.92 11.61
N PRO A 119 -13.14 26.21 12.65
CA PRO A 119 -12.69 26.97 13.81
C PRO A 119 -11.54 26.27 14.53
N ASP A 120 -10.60 27.08 15.04
CA ASP A 120 -9.41 26.61 15.73
C ASP A 120 -9.74 25.88 17.04
N GLY A 121 -8.82 25.05 17.51
CA GLY A 121 -8.96 24.30 18.77
C GLY A 121 -9.60 22.91 18.62
N PRO A 122 -10.37 22.43 19.62
CA PRO A 122 -10.83 21.03 19.67
C PRO A 122 -11.70 20.59 18.49
N ILE A 123 -12.44 21.52 17.88
CA ILE A 123 -13.34 21.23 16.75
C ILE A 123 -12.52 20.85 15.51
N PHE A 124 -11.48 21.61 15.17
CA PHE A 124 -10.57 21.28 14.08
C PHE A 124 -9.92 19.90 14.28
N ILE A 125 -9.45 19.61 15.50
CA ILE A 125 -8.85 18.31 15.84
C ILE A 125 -9.86 17.17 15.64
N GLY A 126 -11.08 17.31 16.18
CA GLY A 126 -12.13 16.31 16.05
C GLY A 126 -12.51 16.04 14.58
N LEU A 127 -12.62 17.10 13.78
CA LEU A 127 -12.86 16.98 12.34
C LEU A 127 -11.71 16.29 11.60
N CYS A 128 -10.45 16.60 11.95
CA CYS A 128 -9.29 15.91 11.36
C CYS A 128 -9.33 14.41 11.64
N PHE A 129 -9.62 14.00 12.88
CA PHE A 129 -9.78 12.58 13.23
C PHE A 129 -10.93 11.93 12.46
N LEU A 130 -12.08 12.59 12.37
CA LEU A 130 -13.25 12.08 11.66
C LEU A 130 -12.95 11.85 10.17
N VAL A 131 -12.40 12.87 9.49
CA VAL A 131 -12.08 12.79 8.06
C VAL A 131 -10.99 11.75 7.81
N ARG A 132 -9.95 11.65 8.66
CA ARG A 132 -8.95 10.57 8.54
C ARG A 132 -9.53 9.18 8.75
N ALA A 133 -10.44 9.00 9.71
CA ALA A 133 -11.10 7.72 9.94
C ALA A 133 -11.97 7.32 8.74
N MET A 134 -12.75 8.26 8.19
CA MET A 134 -13.59 8.01 7.01
C MET A 134 -12.76 7.67 5.77
N ASP A 135 -11.63 8.36 5.57
CA ASP A 135 -10.74 8.10 4.45
C ASP A 135 -10.11 6.70 4.58
N ALA A 136 -9.63 6.36 5.78
CA ALA A 136 -9.11 5.04 6.09
C ALA A 136 -10.14 3.93 5.87
N ILE A 137 -11.41 4.17 6.20
CA ILE A 137 -12.51 3.22 5.94
C ILE A 137 -12.71 3.01 4.44
N GLY A 138 -12.77 4.10 3.66
CA GLY A 138 -12.92 4.06 2.21
C GLY A 138 -11.76 3.34 1.53
N PHE A 139 -10.53 3.70 1.91
CA PHE A 139 -9.31 3.08 1.41
C PHE A 139 -9.25 1.59 1.74
N ALA A 140 -9.49 1.21 3.01
CA ALA A 140 -9.45 -0.19 3.44
C ALA A 140 -10.46 -1.05 2.68
N ALA A 141 -11.68 -0.55 2.49
CA ALA A 141 -12.71 -1.23 1.71
C ALA A 141 -12.25 -1.44 0.26
N ALA A 142 -11.74 -0.39 -0.39
CA ALA A 142 -11.30 -0.47 -1.77
C ALA A 142 -10.10 -1.40 -1.96
N ALA A 143 -9.09 -1.28 -1.09
CA ALA A 143 -7.88 -2.11 -1.12
C ALA A 143 -8.21 -3.60 -0.88
N THR A 144 -9.05 -3.89 0.11
CA THR A 144 -9.47 -5.27 0.42
C THR A 144 -10.20 -5.92 -0.76
N ALA A 145 -11.11 -5.19 -1.38
CA ALA A 145 -11.81 -5.64 -2.57
C ALA A 145 -10.86 -5.83 -3.77
N SER A 146 -9.93 -4.89 -3.98
CA SER A 146 -8.92 -4.95 -5.02
C SER A 146 -8.09 -6.24 -4.94
N PHE A 147 -7.54 -6.54 -3.74
CA PHE A 147 -6.76 -7.75 -3.54
C PHE A 147 -7.58 -9.02 -3.80
N SER A 148 -8.85 -9.04 -3.40
CA SER A 148 -9.71 -10.19 -3.67
C SER A 148 -9.94 -10.42 -5.17
N ILE A 149 -10.26 -9.35 -5.92
CA ILE A 149 -10.45 -9.43 -7.38
C ILE A 149 -9.17 -9.91 -8.06
N LEU A 150 -8.02 -9.41 -7.61
CA LEU A 150 -6.70 -9.73 -8.13
C LEU A 150 -6.33 -11.21 -7.94
N ILE A 151 -6.49 -11.74 -6.72
CA ILE A 151 -6.18 -13.14 -6.39
C ILE A 151 -7.03 -14.09 -7.23
N ASN A 152 -8.28 -13.71 -7.48
CA ASN A 152 -9.20 -14.48 -8.29
C ASN A 152 -8.87 -14.43 -9.79
N ALA A 153 -8.43 -13.27 -10.30
CA ALA A 153 -8.07 -13.10 -11.70
C ALA A 153 -6.69 -13.68 -12.07
N PHE A 154 -5.79 -13.80 -11.09
CA PHE A 154 -4.39 -14.24 -11.26
C PHE A 154 -3.98 -15.35 -10.28
N PRO A 155 -4.69 -16.49 -10.20
CA PRO A 155 -4.45 -17.50 -9.17
C PRO A 155 -3.05 -18.12 -9.20
N GLN A 156 -2.38 -18.11 -10.36
CA GLN A 156 -1.03 -18.67 -10.51
C GLN A 156 0.09 -17.64 -10.35
N ASN A 157 -0.22 -16.35 -10.50
CA ASN A 157 0.78 -15.26 -10.57
C ASN A 157 0.51 -14.16 -9.53
N VAL A 158 -0.03 -14.52 -8.37
CA VAL A 158 -0.45 -13.57 -7.34
C VAL A 158 0.73 -12.73 -6.86
N ALA A 159 1.90 -13.33 -6.61
CA ALA A 159 3.04 -12.58 -6.06
C ALA A 159 3.62 -11.60 -7.07
N THR A 160 3.70 -11.98 -8.34
CA THR A 160 4.15 -11.13 -9.46
C THR A 160 3.23 -9.93 -9.63
N VAL A 161 1.93 -10.19 -9.61
CA VAL A 161 0.91 -9.17 -9.82
C VAL A 161 0.83 -8.21 -8.63
N VAL A 162 0.83 -8.72 -7.39
CA VAL A 162 0.93 -7.87 -6.19
C VAL A 162 2.24 -7.08 -6.20
N GLY A 163 3.38 -7.71 -6.51
CA GLY A 163 4.67 -7.01 -6.60
C GLY A 163 4.71 -5.93 -7.68
N THR A 164 3.95 -6.10 -8.77
CA THR A 164 3.76 -5.07 -9.79
C THR A 164 2.90 -3.91 -9.28
N LEU A 165 1.86 -4.18 -8.50
CA LEU A 165 1.04 -3.13 -7.89
C LEU A 165 1.82 -2.30 -6.86
N GLU A 166 2.77 -2.91 -6.15
CA GLU A 166 3.65 -2.21 -5.20
C GLU A 166 4.53 -1.14 -5.86
N VAL A 167 4.82 -1.25 -7.16
CA VAL A 167 5.46 -0.16 -7.91
C VAL A 167 4.61 1.10 -7.84
N PHE A 168 3.30 0.98 -8.06
CA PHE A 168 2.36 2.11 -8.03
C PHE A 168 2.17 2.65 -6.61
N THR A 169 2.18 1.77 -5.61
CA THR A 169 2.20 2.15 -4.19
C THR A 169 3.42 3.01 -3.88
N GLY A 170 4.62 2.53 -4.22
CA GLY A 170 5.87 3.24 -3.99
C GLY A 170 5.96 4.57 -4.76
N LEU A 171 5.53 4.57 -6.03
CA LEU A 171 5.44 5.79 -6.82
C LEU A 171 4.49 6.82 -6.20
N GLY A 172 3.34 6.37 -5.69
CA GLY A 172 2.38 7.27 -5.04
C GLY A 172 2.96 7.90 -3.77
N LEU A 173 3.66 7.11 -2.94
CA LEU A 173 4.32 7.57 -1.72
C LEU A 173 5.41 8.62 -2.02
N VAL A 174 6.16 8.47 -3.11
CA VAL A 174 7.25 9.39 -3.48
C VAL A 174 6.77 10.62 -4.21
N LEU A 175 5.79 10.48 -5.10
CA LEU A 175 5.30 11.62 -5.88
C LEU A 175 4.33 12.49 -5.10
N GLY A 176 3.67 11.95 -4.06
CA GLY A 176 2.75 12.72 -3.22
C GLY A 176 3.36 13.96 -2.58
N PRO A 177 4.48 13.87 -1.84
CA PRO A 177 5.08 15.04 -1.20
C PRO A 177 5.52 16.15 -2.17
N PRO A 178 6.22 15.88 -3.30
CA PRO A 178 6.55 16.90 -4.30
C PRO A 178 5.32 17.52 -4.96
N ILE A 179 4.34 16.71 -5.38
CA ILE A 179 3.10 17.20 -6.01
C ILE A 179 2.33 18.07 -5.01
N GLY A 180 2.17 17.59 -3.78
CA GLY A 180 1.50 18.28 -2.69
C GLY A 180 2.17 19.60 -2.32
N GLY A 181 3.48 19.58 -2.15
CA GLY A 181 4.27 20.77 -1.84
C GLY A 181 4.19 21.83 -2.93
N PHE A 182 4.28 21.42 -4.21
CA PHE A 182 4.16 22.33 -5.35
C PHE A 182 2.77 22.98 -5.43
N LEU A 183 1.70 22.17 -5.33
CA LEU A 183 0.33 22.68 -5.35
C LEU A 183 0.05 23.60 -4.16
N TYR A 184 0.58 23.24 -2.98
CA TYR A 184 0.44 24.02 -1.75
C TYR A 184 1.12 25.39 -1.87
N GLN A 185 2.36 25.44 -2.38
CA GLN A 185 3.10 26.68 -2.54
C GLN A 185 2.49 27.60 -3.61
N SER A 186 1.95 27.02 -4.69
CA SER A 186 1.43 27.77 -5.82
C SER A 186 0.00 28.29 -5.58
N PHE A 187 -0.83 27.50 -4.90
CA PHE A 187 -2.28 27.76 -4.81
C PHE A 187 -2.87 27.67 -3.39
N GLY A 188 -2.06 27.38 -2.37
CA GLY A 188 -2.49 27.31 -0.98
C GLY A 188 -2.99 25.92 -0.53
N TYR A 189 -3.51 25.86 0.70
CA TYR A 189 -3.83 24.60 1.39
C TYR A 189 -4.92 23.75 0.73
N GLU A 190 -5.95 24.37 0.14
CA GLU A 190 -7.14 23.64 -0.32
C GLU A 190 -6.88 22.85 -1.61
N VAL A 191 -6.09 23.43 -2.52
CA VAL A 191 -5.91 22.94 -3.89
C VAL A 191 -5.26 21.55 -3.99
N PRO A 192 -4.21 21.20 -3.22
CA PRO A 192 -3.65 19.85 -3.23
C PRO A 192 -4.70 18.76 -3.02
N PHE A 193 -5.60 18.95 -2.05
CA PHE A 193 -6.65 17.98 -1.72
C PHE A 193 -7.79 17.96 -2.73
N ILE A 194 -8.23 19.14 -3.17
CA ILE A 194 -9.30 19.25 -4.17
C ILE A 194 -8.85 18.59 -5.48
N ALA A 195 -7.62 18.86 -5.93
CA ALA A 195 -7.07 18.30 -7.16
C ALA A 195 -6.99 16.76 -7.09
N LEU A 196 -6.35 16.20 -6.05
CA LEU A 196 -6.22 14.75 -5.93
C LEU A 196 -7.55 14.04 -5.70
N GLY A 197 -8.39 14.58 -4.82
CA GLY A 197 -9.71 14.01 -4.57
C GLY A 197 -10.58 14.05 -5.84
N SER A 198 -10.51 15.11 -6.64
CA SER A 198 -11.19 15.18 -7.94
C SER A 198 -10.65 14.15 -8.93
N VAL A 199 -9.33 13.97 -9.03
CA VAL A 199 -8.71 12.92 -9.86
C VAL A 199 -9.21 11.54 -9.43
N MET A 200 -9.24 11.27 -8.12
CA MET A 200 -9.73 10.00 -7.58
C MET A 200 -11.21 9.78 -7.89
N LEU A 201 -12.04 10.82 -7.78
CA LEU A 201 -13.45 10.77 -8.18
C LEU A 201 -13.64 10.56 -9.69
N CYS A 202 -12.80 11.15 -10.54
CA CYS A 202 -12.81 10.89 -11.98
C CYS A 202 -12.44 9.43 -12.32
N MET A 203 -11.63 8.77 -11.48
CA MET A 203 -11.30 7.35 -11.64
C MET A 203 -12.47 6.43 -11.29
N VAL A 204 -13.45 6.88 -10.49
CA VAL A 204 -14.63 6.08 -10.10
C VAL A 204 -15.46 5.61 -11.31
N PRO A 205 -15.95 6.48 -12.22
CA PRO A 205 -16.73 6.04 -13.37
C PRO A 205 -15.90 5.18 -14.35
N LEU A 206 -14.60 5.47 -14.50
CA LEU A 206 -13.70 4.64 -15.30
C LEU A 206 -13.63 3.21 -14.75
N ASN A 207 -13.43 3.07 -13.44
CA ASN A 207 -13.39 1.77 -12.77
C ASN A 207 -14.76 1.07 -12.74
N MET A 208 -15.88 1.79 -12.72
CA MET A 208 -17.22 1.20 -12.86
C MET A 208 -17.37 0.46 -14.19
N ILE A 209 -16.83 1.02 -15.27
CA ILE A 209 -16.91 0.48 -16.64
C ILE A 209 -15.89 -0.65 -16.84
N ILE A 210 -14.67 -0.45 -16.37
CA ILE A 210 -13.52 -1.34 -16.62
C ILE A 210 -13.58 -2.61 -15.77
N LEU A 211 -14.04 -2.52 -14.52
CA LEU A 211 -13.97 -3.64 -13.58
C LEU A 211 -15.09 -4.67 -13.84
N PRO A 212 -14.78 -5.95 -14.09
CA PRO A 212 -15.79 -6.97 -14.29
C PRO A 212 -16.58 -7.26 -13.01
N ASN A 213 -17.81 -7.72 -13.14
CA ASN A 213 -18.62 -8.16 -12.00
C ASN A 213 -18.08 -9.49 -11.48
N TYR A 214 -17.42 -9.47 -10.32
CA TYR A 214 -16.91 -10.68 -9.68
C TYR A 214 -17.87 -11.14 -8.58
N ASN A 215 -18.49 -12.30 -8.79
CA ASN A 215 -19.29 -12.96 -7.76
C ASN A 215 -18.36 -13.79 -6.87
N SER A 216 -18.01 -13.25 -5.72
CA SER A 216 -17.29 -14.00 -4.69
C SER A 216 -18.16 -15.13 -4.15
N VAL A 217 -17.70 -16.37 -4.27
CA VAL A 217 -18.39 -17.53 -3.72
C VAL A 217 -18.29 -17.49 -2.18
N PRO A 218 -19.40 -17.64 -1.44
CA PRO A 218 -19.35 -17.64 0.02
C PRO A 218 -18.50 -18.79 0.54
N LYS A 219 -17.37 -18.48 1.16
CA LYS A 219 -16.63 -19.44 2.00
C LYS A 219 -17.09 -19.27 3.45
N LYS A 220 -17.50 -20.37 4.08
CA LYS A 220 -17.98 -20.41 5.49
C LYS A 220 -16.86 -20.32 6.53
N ASP A 221 -15.62 -20.06 6.12
CA ASP A 221 -14.48 -20.08 7.03
C ASP A 221 -14.38 -18.79 7.85
N SER A 222 -14.11 -18.95 9.15
CA SER A 222 -13.97 -17.82 10.06
C SER A 222 -12.57 -17.22 9.96
N PHE A 223 -12.49 -15.94 9.61
CA PHE A 223 -11.24 -15.16 9.53
C PHE A 223 -10.45 -15.18 10.86
N LEU A 224 -11.13 -15.18 12.01
CA LEU A 224 -10.46 -15.23 13.32
C LEU A 224 -9.74 -16.55 13.56
N LYS A 225 -10.22 -17.66 12.98
CA LYS A 225 -9.52 -18.96 13.06
C LYS A 225 -8.20 -18.94 12.27
N LEU A 226 -8.08 -18.09 11.25
CA LEU A 226 -6.85 -17.94 10.48
C LEU A 226 -5.73 -17.29 11.30
N ILE A 227 -6.04 -16.30 12.14
CA ILE A 227 -5.07 -15.61 12.99
C ILE A 227 -4.49 -16.55 14.05
N VAL A 228 -5.26 -17.53 14.53
CA VAL A 228 -4.81 -18.53 15.51
C VAL A 228 -3.75 -19.47 14.93
N LEU A 229 -3.63 -19.58 13.60
CA LEU A 229 -2.60 -20.42 12.99
C LEU A 229 -1.21 -19.81 13.24
N PRO A 230 -0.28 -20.53 13.89
CA PRO A 230 1.02 -19.97 14.30
C PRO A 230 1.85 -19.48 13.10
N LYS A 231 1.72 -20.14 11.93
CA LYS A 231 2.37 -19.69 10.69
C LYS A 231 1.87 -18.31 10.22
N VAL A 232 0.56 -18.06 10.33
CA VAL A 232 -0.04 -16.77 9.95
C VAL A 232 0.36 -15.70 10.96
N ALA A 233 0.33 -16.01 12.26
CA ALA A 233 0.76 -15.09 13.31
C ALA A 233 2.23 -14.64 13.12
N ILE A 234 3.14 -15.56 12.78
CA ILE A 234 4.55 -15.24 12.49
C ILE A 234 4.67 -14.31 11.28
N LEU A 235 3.92 -14.56 10.21
CA LEU A 235 3.91 -13.69 9.02
C LEU A 235 3.36 -12.30 9.35
N CYS A 236 2.28 -12.21 10.13
CA CYS A 236 1.74 -10.93 10.60
C CYS A 236 2.76 -10.16 11.44
N LEU A 237 3.47 -10.85 12.36
CA LEU A 237 4.51 -10.23 13.18
C LEU A 237 5.68 -9.70 12.33
N ASN A 238 6.08 -10.46 11.31
CA ASN A 238 7.13 -10.03 10.38
C ASN A 238 6.71 -8.80 9.57
N ILE A 239 5.49 -8.79 9.01
CA ILE A 239 4.94 -7.64 8.29
C ILE A 239 4.82 -6.42 9.21
N PHE A 240 4.37 -6.62 10.46
CA PHE A 240 4.26 -5.55 11.44
C PHE A 240 5.62 -4.94 11.78
N GLY A 241 6.65 -5.78 11.99
CA GLY A 241 8.02 -5.32 12.23
C GLY A 241 8.56 -4.49 11.06
N LEU A 242 8.48 -5.02 9.83
CA LEU A 242 8.93 -4.31 8.62
C LEU A 242 8.17 -3.00 8.39
N SER A 243 6.86 -2.99 8.64
CA SER A 243 6.03 -1.79 8.49
C SER A 243 6.36 -0.72 9.54
N SER A 244 6.66 -1.14 10.77
CA SER A 244 7.08 -0.23 11.84
C SER A 244 8.41 0.45 11.53
N CYS A 245 9.34 -0.30 10.93
CA CYS A 245 10.61 0.22 10.44
C CYS A 245 10.38 1.35 9.39
N ILE A 246 9.55 1.11 8.37
CA ILE A 246 9.23 2.10 7.33
C ILE A 246 8.49 3.31 7.94
N ALA A 247 7.47 3.06 8.76
CA ALA A 247 6.68 4.12 9.39
C ALA A 247 7.49 5.04 10.30
N PHE A 248 8.58 4.53 10.88
CA PHE A 248 9.54 5.33 11.63
C PHE A 248 10.41 6.20 10.73
N LEU A 249 10.88 5.67 9.58
CA LEU A 249 11.73 6.41 8.63
C LEU A 249 11.02 7.62 8.02
N ASP A 250 9.76 7.50 7.63
CA ASP A 250 9.04 8.55 6.88
C ASP A 250 9.08 9.96 7.55
N PRO A 251 8.67 10.13 8.83
CA PRO A 251 8.74 11.43 9.48
C PRO A 251 10.17 11.80 9.91
N THR A 252 10.99 10.83 10.34
CA THR A 252 12.33 11.10 10.90
C THR A 252 13.35 11.47 9.83
N MET A 253 13.34 10.81 8.68
CA MET A 253 14.21 11.14 7.54
C MET A 253 13.89 12.52 6.98
N SER A 254 12.60 12.85 6.86
CA SER A 254 12.18 14.18 6.42
C SER A 254 12.75 15.29 7.31
N LEU A 255 12.63 15.14 8.63
CA LEU A 255 13.19 16.06 9.62
C LEU A 255 14.73 16.11 9.57
N PHE A 256 15.38 14.95 9.53
CA PHE A 256 16.84 14.85 9.51
C PHE A 256 17.46 15.55 8.29
N VAL A 257 16.86 15.40 7.10
CA VAL A 257 17.32 16.06 5.87
C VAL A 257 17.17 17.58 5.97
N LEU A 258 16.07 18.06 6.52
CA LEU A 258 15.79 19.48 6.66
C LEU A 258 16.71 20.14 7.72
N GLU A 259 16.88 19.51 8.88
CA GLU A 259 17.66 20.09 9.99
C GLU A 259 19.17 19.94 9.81
N LYS A 260 19.66 18.74 9.45
CA LYS A 260 21.11 18.47 9.38
C LYS A 260 21.73 18.99 8.09
N PHE A 261 21.06 18.82 6.95
CA PHE A 261 21.62 19.20 5.66
C PHE A 261 21.17 20.59 5.17
N LYS A 262 20.19 21.23 5.84
CA LYS A 262 19.62 22.53 5.44
C LYS A 262 19.22 22.59 3.96
N LEU A 263 18.85 21.43 3.39
CA LEU A 263 18.58 21.32 1.97
C LEU A 263 17.17 21.85 1.63
N PRO A 264 16.98 22.45 0.44
CA PRO A 264 15.66 22.80 -0.06
C PRO A 264 14.70 21.60 -0.11
N VAL A 265 13.39 21.86 0.06
CA VAL A 265 12.33 20.84 0.12
C VAL A 265 12.36 19.86 -1.07
N GLY A 266 12.84 20.29 -2.25
CA GLY A 266 13.00 19.43 -3.43
C GLY A 266 13.98 18.26 -3.26
N TYR A 267 15.03 18.42 -2.43
CA TYR A 267 16.00 17.35 -2.18
C TYR A 267 15.47 16.26 -1.24
N VAL A 268 14.51 16.59 -0.37
CA VAL A 268 13.80 15.60 0.46
C VAL A 268 13.09 14.59 -0.45
N GLY A 269 12.43 15.07 -1.51
CA GLY A 269 11.82 14.21 -2.52
C GLY A 269 12.81 13.29 -3.23
N LEU A 270 14.04 13.74 -3.50
CA LEU A 270 15.10 12.91 -4.09
C LEU A 270 15.57 11.79 -3.15
N VAL A 271 15.63 12.04 -1.83
CA VAL A 271 15.96 11.01 -0.84
C VAL A 271 14.87 9.94 -0.77
N PHE A 272 13.60 10.34 -0.75
CA PHE A 272 12.48 9.39 -0.81
C PHE A 272 12.42 8.63 -2.15
N LEU A 273 12.76 9.29 -3.26
CA LEU A 273 12.90 8.63 -4.55
C LEU A 273 14.00 7.57 -4.53
N ALA A 274 15.14 7.84 -3.89
CA ALA A 274 16.21 6.86 -3.71
C ALA A 274 15.80 5.66 -2.86
N LEU A 275 14.83 5.81 -1.95
CA LEU A 275 14.25 4.71 -1.19
C LEU A 275 13.24 3.89 -2.01
N ALA A 276 12.35 4.56 -2.76
CA ALA A 276 11.29 3.87 -3.48
C ALA A 276 11.71 3.29 -4.83
N LEU A 277 12.74 3.81 -5.49
CA LEU A 277 13.23 3.24 -6.76
C LEU A 277 13.70 1.79 -6.59
N PRO A 278 14.58 1.46 -5.63
CA PRO A 278 14.96 0.07 -5.37
C PRO A 278 13.76 -0.80 -4.98
N TYR A 279 12.81 -0.27 -4.20
CA TYR A 279 11.58 -0.97 -3.84
C TYR A 279 10.73 -1.31 -5.07
N ALA A 280 10.47 -0.31 -5.92
CA ALA A 280 9.70 -0.44 -7.14
C ALA A 280 10.34 -1.40 -8.15
N LEU A 281 11.67 -1.41 -8.27
CA LEU A 281 12.37 -2.32 -9.18
C LEU A 281 12.42 -3.75 -8.63
N SER A 282 12.68 -3.91 -7.33
CA SER A 282 12.84 -5.23 -6.71
C SER A 282 11.52 -5.98 -6.50
N SER A 283 10.41 -5.27 -6.24
CA SER A 283 9.12 -5.90 -5.90
C SER A 283 8.56 -6.80 -7.03
N PRO A 284 8.49 -6.37 -8.31
CA PRO A 284 8.04 -7.24 -9.41
C PRO A 284 9.00 -8.41 -9.67
N LEU A 285 10.31 -8.17 -9.58
CA LEU A 285 11.34 -9.19 -9.78
C LEU A 285 11.25 -10.30 -8.73
N LEU A 286 11.13 -9.94 -7.45
CA LEU A 286 10.97 -10.88 -6.36
C LEU A 286 9.60 -11.56 -6.37
N GLY A 287 8.55 -10.85 -6.80
CA GLY A 287 7.23 -11.41 -7.05
C GLY A 287 7.26 -12.53 -8.11
N PHE A 288 7.91 -12.27 -9.25
CA PHE A 288 8.10 -13.27 -10.31
C PHE A 288 8.91 -14.48 -9.84
N LEU A 289 9.99 -14.26 -9.11
CA LEU A 289 10.80 -15.35 -8.56
C LEU A 289 10.01 -16.20 -7.55
N SER A 290 9.17 -15.55 -6.74
CA SER A 290 8.30 -16.17 -5.74
C SER A 290 7.21 -17.05 -6.35
N ASP A 291 6.64 -16.65 -7.49
CA ASP A 291 5.65 -17.47 -8.21
C ASP A 291 6.32 -18.64 -8.94
N LYS A 292 7.46 -18.40 -9.60
CA LYS A 292 8.15 -19.45 -10.37
C LYS A 292 8.76 -20.55 -9.48
N LYS A 293 9.22 -20.21 -8.27
CA LYS A 293 9.86 -21.16 -7.36
C LYS A 293 9.32 -21.03 -5.93
N PRO A 294 8.22 -21.74 -5.57
CA PRO A 294 7.60 -21.64 -4.25
C PRO A 294 8.52 -22.00 -3.07
N SER A 295 9.53 -22.85 -3.28
CA SER A 295 10.51 -23.23 -2.25
C SER A 295 11.41 -22.06 -1.83
N LEU A 296 11.63 -21.06 -2.69
CA LEU A 296 12.44 -19.88 -2.40
C LEU A 296 11.73 -18.86 -1.49
N ARG A 297 10.40 -18.92 -1.36
CA ARG A 297 9.61 -17.94 -0.58
C ARG A 297 10.12 -17.77 0.86
N LYS A 298 10.45 -18.88 1.52
CA LYS A 298 10.98 -18.87 2.90
C LYS A 298 12.34 -18.20 2.98
N TRP A 299 13.22 -18.48 2.02
CA TRP A 299 14.56 -17.91 1.96
C TRP A 299 14.52 -16.42 1.63
N LEU A 300 13.66 -15.99 0.70
CA LEU A 300 13.45 -14.57 0.40
C LEU A 300 13.03 -13.78 1.65
N LEU A 301 12.13 -14.34 2.47
CA LEU A 301 11.70 -13.71 3.71
C LEU A 301 12.85 -13.61 4.73
N ILE A 302 13.62 -14.69 4.93
CA ILE A 302 14.74 -14.71 5.89
C ILE A 302 15.86 -13.74 5.47
N VAL A 303 16.29 -13.81 4.20
CA VAL A 303 17.35 -12.96 3.67
C VAL A 303 16.92 -11.50 3.68
N GLY A 304 15.68 -11.21 3.28
CA GLY A 304 15.12 -9.86 3.30
C GLY A 304 15.06 -9.26 4.72
N ALA A 305 14.59 -10.04 5.70
CA ALA A 305 14.53 -9.59 7.09
C ALA A 305 15.94 -9.35 7.68
N PHE A 306 16.90 -10.23 7.38
CA PHE A 306 18.28 -10.06 7.81
C PHE A 306 18.93 -8.83 7.18
N LEU A 307 18.77 -8.64 5.88
CA LEU A 307 19.31 -7.48 5.16
C LEU A 307 18.68 -6.17 5.68
N THR A 308 17.37 -6.16 5.90
CA THR A 308 16.68 -4.99 6.50
C THR A 308 17.25 -4.68 7.87
N THR A 309 17.42 -5.69 8.73
CA THR A 309 18.02 -5.52 10.06
C THR A 309 19.42 -4.90 9.95
N LEU A 310 20.27 -5.44 9.07
CA LEU A 310 21.62 -4.93 8.82
C LEU A 310 21.60 -3.45 8.37
N CYS A 311 20.73 -3.09 7.43
CA CYS A 311 20.58 -1.72 6.96
C CYS A 311 20.18 -0.74 8.07
N TYR A 312 19.22 -1.11 8.93
CA TYR A 312 18.81 -0.25 10.05
C TYR A 312 19.90 -0.12 11.12
N PHE A 313 20.72 -1.15 11.31
CA PHE A 313 21.91 -1.07 12.17
C PHE A 313 22.91 -0.01 11.69
N PHE A 314 23.00 0.25 10.38
CA PHE A 314 23.85 1.31 9.81
C PHE A 314 23.21 2.70 9.83
N LEU A 315 21.88 2.79 9.98
CA LEU A 315 21.14 4.06 9.90
C LEU A 315 21.16 4.85 11.22
N GLY A 316 21.34 4.16 12.35
CA GLY A 316 21.51 4.77 13.67
C GLY A 316 22.95 4.66 14.18
N PRO A 317 23.38 5.51 15.14
CA PRO A 317 24.64 5.31 15.83
C PRO A 317 24.52 4.03 16.66
N ALA A 318 25.01 2.91 16.15
CA ALA A 318 25.16 1.71 16.96
C ALA A 318 26.17 2.07 18.06
N PRO A 319 25.81 2.06 19.36
CA PRO A 319 26.73 2.42 20.45
C PRO A 319 27.99 1.53 20.49
N ILE A 320 27.97 0.42 19.74
CA ILE A 320 28.99 -0.60 19.59
C ILE A 320 29.98 -0.25 18.45
N LEU A 321 29.53 0.50 17.44
CA LEU A 321 30.36 1.02 16.37
C LEU A 321 30.58 2.50 16.67
N HIS A 322 31.74 2.87 17.22
CA HIS A 322 32.15 4.25 17.49
C HIS A 322 32.30 5.09 16.19
N ILE A 323 31.24 5.21 15.40
CA ILE A 323 31.19 6.02 14.20
C ILE A 323 30.76 7.42 14.63
N GLU A 324 31.74 8.33 14.72
CA GLU A 324 31.51 9.74 15.01
C GLU A 324 30.71 10.45 13.89
N ARG A 325 30.08 11.57 14.28
CA ARG A 325 28.96 12.25 13.62
C ARG A 325 29.23 12.97 12.30
#